data_AF-A0A6B2M3L2-F1
#
_entry.id   AF-A0A6B2M3L2-F1
#
_cell.length_a   1.000
_cell.length_b   1.000
_cell.length_c   1.000
_cell.angle_alpha   90.00
_cell.angle_beta   90.00
_cell.angle_gamma   90.00
#
_symmetry.space_group_name_H-M   'P 1'
#
loop_
_entity.id
_entity.type
_entity.pdbx_description
1 polymer ?
#
loop_
_entity_poly.entity_id
_entity_poly.type
_entity_poly.pdbx_seq_one_letter_code
_entity_poly.pdbx_strand_id
1 'polypeptide(L)'
;MLKAHEDTIPRIHYDLEEIESLRSYRDRLIVQWRNPRGWHQWKDLDIYEILPVTVSTLFPGYQEVSLSYEQLRSIFADPRAHRDWKAALKANAGIYRIVDMSTGETYIGSAYGSDGLWGRWGTYAKTGHGGNKLLKERKPGNFRWSIVRTLSTTMAPRDVIQIESMEKIKHGSRAIGLNEN
;
A
#
# COMPACT_ATOMS: atom_id res chain seq x y z
N MET A 1 37.96 16.13 25.68
CA MET A 1 37.28 14.83 25.92
C MET A 1 35.92 15.10 26.53
N LEU A 2 34.84 14.89 25.77
CA LEU A 2 33.48 14.91 26.32
C LEU A 2 33.28 13.68 27.20
N LYS A 3 32.93 13.87 28.47
CA LYS A 3 32.45 12.77 29.31
C LYS A 3 31.13 12.27 28.70
N ALA A 4 31.10 10.97 28.39
CA ALA A 4 29.86 10.29 28.05
C ALA A 4 28.87 10.47 29.21
N HIS A 5 27.62 10.75 28.88
CA HIS A 5 26.52 10.86 29.83
C HIS A 5 26.35 9.47 30.47
N GLU A 6 26.76 9.31 31.73
CA GLU A 6 26.46 8.09 32.49
C GLU A 6 24.96 8.09 32.82
N ASP A 7 24.20 7.33 32.02
CA ASP A 7 22.81 7.00 32.29
C ASP A 7 22.74 6.26 33.64
N THR A 8 22.43 7.00 34.70
CA THR A 8 22.34 6.53 36.10
C THR A 8 20.99 5.88 36.41
N ILE A 9 20.12 5.73 35.40
CA ILE A 9 18.78 5.17 35.55
C ILE A 9 18.81 3.71 35.06
N PRO A 10 18.50 2.72 35.92
CA PRO A 10 18.42 1.32 35.49
C PRO A 10 17.33 1.19 34.41
N ARG A 11 17.72 0.70 33.23
CA ARG A 11 16.79 0.37 32.16
C ARG A 11 16.08 -0.93 32.54
N ILE A 12 14.77 -0.85 32.70
CA ILE A 12 13.94 -2.02 32.96
C ILE A 12 13.63 -2.67 31.61
N HIS A 13 14.02 -3.93 31.47
CA HIS A 13 13.74 -4.75 30.28
C HIS A 13 12.59 -5.70 30.59
N TYR A 14 11.68 -5.87 29.64
CA TYR A 14 10.57 -6.80 29.72
C TYR A 14 10.68 -7.79 28.56
N ASP A 15 10.75 -9.08 28.88
CA ASP A 15 10.61 -10.14 27.90
C ASP A 15 9.12 -10.43 27.72
N LEU A 16 8.60 -10.10 26.54
CA LEU A 16 7.19 -10.27 26.21
C LEU A 16 6.99 -11.58 25.46
N GLU A 17 6.06 -12.41 25.95
CA GLU A 17 5.64 -13.64 25.28
C GLU A 17 4.22 -13.51 24.72
N GLU A 18 3.99 -14.07 23.54
CA GLU A 18 2.68 -14.08 22.92
C GLU A 18 1.76 -15.10 23.63
N ILE A 19 0.59 -14.64 24.07
CA ILE A 19 -0.41 -15.52 24.69
C ILE A 19 -1.25 -16.16 23.58
N GLU A 20 -1.24 -17.50 23.52
CA GLU A 20 -1.90 -18.26 22.46
C GLU A 20 -3.41 -17.90 22.32
N SER A 21 -4.11 -17.70 23.43
CA SER A 21 -5.53 -17.31 23.42
C SER A 21 -5.79 -15.93 22.79
N LEU A 22 -4.75 -15.08 22.70
CA LEU A 22 -4.83 -13.76 22.09
C LEU A 22 -4.32 -13.72 20.65
N ARG A 23 -3.74 -14.82 20.14
CA ARG A 23 -3.21 -14.89 18.77
C ARG A 23 -4.23 -14.46 17.72
N SER A 24 -5.51 -14.82 17.93
CA SER A 24 -6.59 -14.43 17.01
C SER A 24 -6.80 -12.92 16.92
N TYR A 25 -6.40 -12.12 17.90
CA TYR A 25 -6.58 -10.66 17.93
C TYR A 25 -5.39 -9.89 17.36
N ARG A 26 -4.29 -10.58 17.06
CA ARG A 26 -3.08 -10.01 16.47
C ARG A 26 -3.41 -9.22 15.21
N ASP A 27 -2.93 -7.98 15.14
CA ASP A 27 -3.16 -7.03 14.04
C ASP A 27 -4.64 -6.73 13.74
N ARG A 28 -5.56 -7.18 14.61
CA ARG A 28 -7.02 -7.09 14.42
C ARG A 28 -7.71 -6.28 15.52
N LEU A 29 -7.18 -6.29 16.73
CA LEU A 29 -7.77 -5.58 17.86
C LEU A 29 -7.37 -4.10 17.86
N ILE A 30 -8.35 -3.23 17.66
CA ILE A 30 -8.22 -1.78 17.79
C ILE A 30 -8.83 -1.37 19.12
N VAL A 31 -8.02 -0.75 19.98
CA VAL A 31 -8.45 -0.24 21.29
C VAL A 31 -8.34 1.28 21.35
N GLN A 32 -9.21 1.92 22.13
CA GLN A 32 -9.09 3.34 22.41
C GLN A 32 -7.93 3.57 23.38
N TRP A 33 -6.82 4.11 22.88
CA TRP A 33 -5.63 4.34 23.68
C TRP A 33 -5.75 5.63 24.51
N ARG A 34 -5.96 5.50 25.83
CA ARG A 34 -6.22 6.64 26.72
C ARG A 34 -4.98 7.48 27.05
N ASN A 35 -3.78 6.88 27.09
CA ASN A 35 -2.52 7.60 27.35
C ASN A 35 -1.40 7.17 26.37
N PRO A 36 -1.20 7.88 25.25
CA PRO A 36 -0.28 7.47 24.18
C PRO A 36 1.21 7.53 24.52
N ARG A 37 1.58 7.94 25.74
CA ARG A 37 2.99 7.98 26.18
C ARG A 37 3.46 6.70 26.88
N GLY A 38 2.53 5.82 27.29
CA GLY A 38 2.87 4.54 27.91
C GLY A 38 2.97 3.41 26.87
N TRP A 39 3.94 2.51 27.03
CA TRP A 39 4.11 1.33 26.16
C TRP A 39 3.16 0.18 26.50
N HIS A 40 2.47 0.24 27.64
CA HIS A 40 1.52 -0.76 28.11
C HIS A 40 0.23 -0.11 28.66
N GLN A 41 -0.82 -0.92 28.82
CA GLN A 41 -2.09 -0.53 29.41
C GLN A 41 -2.61 -1.64 30.34
N TRP A 42 -3.41 -1.24 31.32
CA TRP A 42 -4.13 -2.17 32.19
C TRP A 42 -5.41 -2.70 31.50
N LYS A 43 -5.95 -3.81 32.00
CA LYS A 43 -6.97 -4.66 31.38
C LYS A 43 -8.24 -3.96 30.88
N ASP A 44 -8.64 -2.85 31.48
CA ASP A 44 -9.94 -2.19 31.23
C ASP A 44 -9.88 -1.24 30.02
N LEU A 45 -9.56 -1.82 28.87
CA LEU A 45 -9.47 -1.12 27.58
C LEU A 45 -10.82 -1.14 26.87
N ASP A 46 -11.23 0.03 26.37
CA ASP A 46 -12.37 0.11 25.47
C ASP A 46 -11.96 -0.46 24.11
N ILE A 47 -12.55 -1.58 23.74
CA ILE A 47 -12.38 -2.18 22.41
C ILE A 47 -13.18 -1.33 21.42
N TYR A 48 -12.46 -0.65 20.53
CA TYR A 48 -13.09 0.14 19.48
C TYR A 48 -13.59 -0.77 18.36
N GLU A 49 -12.77 -1.75 17.96
CA GLU A 49 -13.08 -2.66 16.86
C GLU A 49 -12.21 -3.92 16.88
N ILE A 50 -12.77 -5.04 16.37
CA ILE A 50 -12.00 -6.24 16.03
C ILE A 50 -12.17 -6.48 14.52
N LEU A 51 -11.07 -6.34 13.77
CA LEU A 51 -11.06 -6.59 12.33
C LEU A 51 -11.39 -8.07 12.02
N PRO A 52 -12.00 -8.41 10.87
CA PRO A 52 -12.32 -9.79 10.52
C PRO A 52 -11.06 -10.66 10.33
N VAL A 53 -11.23 -12.00 10.38
CA VAL A 53 -10.15 -13.01 10.21
C VAL A 53 -9.64 -13.06 8.76
N THR A 54 -10.41 -12.54 7.81
CA THR A 54 -9.96 -12.40 6.43
C THR A 54 -8.64 -11.65 6.45
N VAL A 55 -7.62 -12.23 5.82
CA VAL A 55 -6.24 -11.76 5.73
C VAL A 55 -6.21 -10.42 4.99
N SER A 56 -6.75 -9.40 5.63
CA SER A 56 -6.69 -8.02 5.25
C SER A 56 -5.47 -7.48 5.95
N THR A 57 -4.31 -7.68 5.31
CA THR A 57 -3.15 -6.84 5.61
C THR A 57 -3.61 -5.39 5.53
N LEU A 58 -3.54 -4.69 6.65
CA LEU A 58 -3.80 -3.26 6.72
C LEU A 58 -3.03 -2.54 5.60
N PHE A 59 -3.57 -1.43 5.12
CA PHE A 59 -2.90 -0.61 4.12
C PHE A 59 -1.52 -0.20 4.66
N PRO A 60 -0.41 -0.64 4.03
CA PRO A 60 0.93 -0.53 4.63
C PRO A 60 1.50 0.90 4.53
N GLY A 61 0.77 1.83 3.93
CA GLY A 61 1.27 3.14 3.52
C GLY A 61 1.73 3.13 2.07
N TYR A 62 1.64 4.28 1.39
CA TYR A 62 1.82 4.37 -0.07
C TYR A 62 3.19 3.87 -0.55
N GLN A 63 4.26 4.12 0.22
CA GLN A 63 5.63 3.77 -0.16
C GLN A 63 5.90 2.26 -0.04
N GLU A 64 5.17 1.57 0.85
CA GLU A 64 5.32 0.14 1.12
C GLU A 64 4.38 -0.72 0.26
N VAL A 65 3.55 -0.11 -0.59
CA VAL A 65 2.65 -0.86 -1.48
C VAL A 65 3.46 -1.62 -2.53
N SER A 66 3.42 -2.95 -2.44
CA SER A 66 3.93 -3.89 -3.44
C SER A 66 2.99 -5.09 -3.55
N LEU A 67 2.08 -5.07 -4.53
CA LEU A 67 1.03 -6.08 -4.68
C LEU A 67 1.30 -7.04 -5.83
N SER A 68 1.13 -8.34 -5.59
CA SER A 68 0.88 -9.32 -6.66
C SER A 68 -0.51 -9.14 -7.25
N TYR A 69 -0.77 -9.77 -8.40
CA TYR A 69 -2.10 -9.77 -8.99
C TYR A 69 -3.16 -10.42 -8.11
N GLU A 70 -2.81 -11.49 -7.39
CA GLU A 70 -3.72 -12.17 -6.46
C GLU A 70 -4.10 -11.27 -5.29
N GLN A 71 -3.13 -10.60 -4.68
CA GLN A 71 -3.39 -9.65 -3.59
C GLN A 71 -4.24 -8.47 -4.08
N LEU A 72 -3.93 -7.92 -5.26
CA LEU A 72 -4.73 -6.87 -5.88
C LEU A 72 -6.17 -7.34 -6.09
N ARG A 73 -6.38 -8.56 -6.61
CA ARG A 73 -7.72 -9.14 -6.76
C ARG A 73 -8.44 -9.30 -5.42
N SER A 74 -7.76 -9.80 -4.40
CA SER A 74 -8.35 -9.97 -3.06
C SER A 74 -8.85 -8.63 -2.50
N ILE A 75 -8.03 -7.58 -2.57
CA ILE A 75 -8.38 -6.24 -2.10
C ILE A 75 -9.66 -5.71 -2.75
N PHE A 76 -9.82 -5.95 -4.06
CA PHE A 76 -11.00 -5.49 -4.81
C PHE A 76 -12.19 -6.45 -4.77
N ALA A 77 -12.00 -7.72 -4.38
CA ALA A 77 -13.05 -8.71 -4.25
C ALA A 77 -13.94 -8.45 -3.02
N ASP A 78 -13.36 -8.01 -1.90
CA ASP A 78 -14.09 -7.58 -0.72
C ASP A 78 -13.65 -6.19 -0.22
N PRO A 79 -14.16 -5.11 -0.85
CA PRO A 79 -13.81 -3.75 -0.43
C PRO A 79 -14.30 -3.37 0.97
N ARG A 80 -15.18 -4.17 1.60
CA ARG A 80 -15.62 -3.93 3.00
C ARG A 80 -14.56 -4.44 3.97
N ALA A 81 -14.01 -5.64 3.71
CA ALA A 81 -12.88 -6.16 4.46
C ALA A 81 -11.61 -5.31 4.29
N HIS A 82 -11.42 -4.68 3.12
CA HIS A 82 -10.26 -3.84 2.79
C HIS A 82 -10.63 -2.35 2.70
N ARG A 83 -11.40 -1.85 3.67
CA ARG A 83 -11.93 -0.47 3.65
C ARG A 83 -10.84 0.60 3.71
N ASP A 84 -9.72 0.31 4.37
CA ASP A 84 -8.54 1.17 4.50
C ASP A 84 -7.78 1.30 3.18
N TRP A 85 -7.59 0.19 2.46
CA TRP A 85 -7.10 0.19 1.08
C TRP A 85 -8.00 1.03 0.18
N LYS A 86 -9.32 0.83 0.26
CA LYS A 86 -10.29 1.60 -0.52
C LYS A 86 -10.20 3.09 -0.21
N ALA A 87 -10.19 3.45 1.07
CA ALA A 87 -10.09 4.85 1.49
C ALA A 87 -8.79 5.50 0.99
N ALA A 88 -7.64 4.87 1.23
CA ALA A 88 -6.33 5.40 0.87
C ALA A 88 -6.16 5.57 -0.65
N LEU A 89 -6.46 4.52 -1.42
CA LEU A 89 -6.32 4.54 -2.88
C LEU A 89 -7.36 5.44 -3.56
N LYS A 90 -8.56 5.59 -2.98
CA LYS A 90 -9.58 6.49 -3.54
C LYS A 90 -9.27 7.96 -3.26
N ALA A 91 -8.68 8.26 -2.11
CA ALA A 91 -8.39 9.64 -1.70
C ALA A 91 -7.28 10.31 -2.54
N ASN A 92 -6.44 9.53 -3.22
CA ASN A 92 -5.28 10.04 -3.93
C ASN A 92 -5.28 9.64 -5.41
N ALA A 93 -4.99 10.62 -6.26
CA ALA A 93 -4.44 10.35 -7.58
C ALA A 93 -2.99 9.87 -7.44
N GLY A 94 -2.36 9.43 -8.51
CA GLY A 94 -0.97 9.05 -8.42
C GLY A 94 -0.36 8.47 -9.67
N ILE A 95 0.97 8.38 -9.62
CA ILE A 95 1.78 7.62 -10.56
C ILE A 95 2.11 6.28 -9.91
N TYR A 96 1.92 5.21 -10.65
CA TYR A 96 2.22 3.85 -10.22
C TYR A 96 3.10 3.14 -11.24
N ARG A 97 3.73 2.07 -10.78
CA ARG A 97 4.55 1.17 -11.58
C ARG A 97 3.97 -0.23 -11.56
N ILE A 98 4.03 -0.90 -12.69
CA ILE A 98 3.81 -2.34 -12.82
C ILE A 98 5.12 -2.95 -13.34
N VAL A 99 5.65 -3.96 -12.66
CA VAL A 99 6.85 -4.69 -13.10
C VAL A 99 6.45 -6.10 -13.45
N ASP A 100 6.84 -6.58 -14.64
CA ASP A 100 6.81 -8.02 -14.93
C ASP A 100 8.02 -8.67 -14.29
N MET A 101 7.81 -9.41 -13.21
CA MET A 101 8.91 -10.04 -12.45
C MET A 101 9.64 -11.14 -13.22
N SER A 102 9.09 -11.60 -14.35
CA SER A 102 9.75 -12.61 -15.19
C SER A 102 10.76 -12.00 -16.16
N THR A 103 10.55 -10.75 -16.60
CA THR A 103 11.43 -10.07 -17.58
C THR A 103 12.17 -8.88 -16.98
N GLY A 104 11.68 -8.31 -15.87
CA GLY A 104 12.16 -7.06 -15.29
C GLY A 104 11.62 -5.81 -16.00
N GLU A 105 10.83 -5.96 -17.06
CA GLU A 105 10.27 -4.84 -17.82
C GLU A 105 9.25 -4.08 -16.95
N THR A 106 9.21 -2.76 -17.11
CA THR A 106 8.37 -1.89 -16.28
C THR A 106 7.38 -1.08 -17.11
N TYR A 107 6.18 -0.91 -16.56
CA TYR A 107 5.15 -0.01 -17.02
C TYR A 107 4.96 1.10 -15.98
N ILE A 108 4.95 2.35 -16.42
CA ILE A 108 4.54 3.50 -15.62
C ILE A 108 3.18 3.98 -16.12
N GLY A 109 2.24 4.16 -15.19
CA GLY A 109 0.92 4.69 -15.50
C GLY A 109 0.48 5.71 -14.45
N SER A 110 -0.54 6.48 -14.80
CA SER A 110 -1.20 7.41 -13.88
C SER A 110 -2.64 7.00 -13.59
N ALA A 111 -3.13 7.51 -12.46
CA ALA A 111 -4.53 7.47 -12.07
C ALA A 111 -4.92 8.87 -11.57
N TYR A 112 -6.08 9.35 -12.00
CA TYR A 112 -6.61 10.68 -11.69
C TYR A 112 -8.14 10.66 -11.72
N GLY A 113 -8.76 11.77 -11.32
CA GLY A 113 -10.21 11.87 -11.18
C GLY A 113 -10.70 11.48 -9.78
N SER A 114 -12.02 11.39 -9.63
CA SER A 114 -12.71 11.27 -8.33
C SER A 114 -12.50 9.94 -7.61
N ASP A 115 -12.13 8.88 -8.34
CA ASP A 115 -11.83 7.57 -7.76
C ASP A 115 -10.31 7.31 -7.62
N GLY A 116 -9.46 8.26 -7.97
CA GLY A 116 -8.01 8.19 -7.77
C GLY A 116 -7.37 6.89 -8.27
N LEU A 117 -6.40 6.39 -7.51
CA LEU A 117 -5.75 5.09 -7.74
C LEU A 117 -6.76 3.93 -7.68
N TRP A 118 -7.75 3.99 -6.78
CA TRP A 118 -8.75 2.93 -6.61
C TRP A 118 -9.49 2.62 -7.91
N GLY A 119 -9.93 3.65 -8.64
CA GLY A 119 -10.64 3.47 -9.91
C GLY A 119 -9.79 2.75 -10.96
N ARG A 120 -8.55 3.21 -11.16
CA ARG A 120 -7.65 2.65 -12.17
C ARG A 120 -7.17 1.24 -11.78
N TRP A 121 -6.80 1.04 -10.52
CA TRP A 121 -6.36 -0.25 -9.99
C TRP A 121 -7.46 -1.30 -10.00
N GLY A 122 -8.73 -0.89 -9.80
CA GLY A 122 -9.87 -1.81 -9.95
C GLY A 122 -10.05 -2.34 -11.37
N THR A 123 -9.61 -1.61 -12.39
CA THR A 123 -9.61 -2.10 -13.77
C THR A 123 -8.53 -3.18 -13.96
N TYR A 124 -7.34 -2.98 -13.38
CA TYR A 124 -6.29 -4.00 -13.36
C TYR A 124 -6.73 -5.22 -12.55
N ALA A 125 -7.35 -5.06 -11.37
CA ALA A 125 -7.85 -6.19 -10.58
C ALA A 125 -8.83 -7.08 -11.37
N LYS A 126 -9.64 -6.50 -12.26
CA LYS A 126 -10.59 -7.25 -13.09
C LYS A 126 -9.95 -7.91 -14.31
N THR A 127 -8.93 -7.29 -14.91
CA THR A 127 -8.45 -7.66 -16.26
C THR A 127 -6.99 -8.09 -16.30
N GLY A 128 -6.21 -7.80 -15.26
CA GLY A 128 -4.76 -7.94 -15.21
C GLY A 128 -3.99 -6.84 -15.97
N HIS A 129 -4.50 -6.38 -17.11
CA HIS A 129 -3.77 -5.51 -18.04
C HIS A 129 -4.35 -4.09 -18.18
N GLY A 130 -5.55 -3.82 -17.65
CA GLY A 130 -6.15 -2.48 -17.63
C GLY A 130 -6.36 -1.84 -19.02
N GLY A 131 -6.54 -2.68 -20.03
CA GLY A 131 -6.65 -2.28 -21.45
C GLY A 131 -5.34 -1.93 -22.17
N ASN A 132 -4.19 -1.93 -21.50
CA ASN A 132 -2.90 -1.67 -22.15
C ASN A 132 -2.49 -2.83 -23.08
N LYS A 133 -1.97 -2.51 -24.27
CA LYS A 133 -1.65 -3.49 -25.32
C LYS A 133 -0.51 -4.43 -24.89
N LEU A 134 0.66 -3.88 -24.52
CA LEU A 134 1.81 -4.68 -24.12
C LEU A 134 1.54 -5.51 -22.87
N LEU A 135 0.76 -5.00 -21.91
CA LEU A 135 0.37 -5.78 -20.73
C LEU A 135 -0.56 -6.97 -21.07
N LYS A 136 -1.33 -6.93 -22.16
CA LYS A 136 -2.17 -8.07 -22.59
C LYS A 136 -1.35 -9.25 -23.09
N GLU A 137 -0.15 -9.00 -23.58
CA GLU A 137 0.76 -10.01 -24.14
C GLU A 137 1.60 -10.71 -23.06
N ARG A 138 1.38 -10.35 -21.80
CA ARG A 138 2.11 -10.85 -20.63
C ARG A 138 1.16 -11.56 -19.67
N LYS A 139 1.71 -12.32 -18.72
CA LYS A 139 0.94 -13.05 -17.71
C LYS A 139 0.71 -12.17 -16.49
N PRO A 140 -0.54 -11.79 -16.15
CA PRO A 140 -0.80 -10.94 -14.98
C PRO A 140 -0.25 -11.48 -13.66
N GLY A 141 -0.14 -12.80 -13.51
CA GLY A 141 0.44 -13.44 -12.33
C GLY A 141 1.90 -13.04 -12.05
N ASN A 142 2.64 -12.59 -13.06
CA ASN A 142 4.02 -12.13 -12.90
C ASN A 142 4.13 -10.67 -12.48
N PHE A 143 3.01 -9.94 -12.48
CA PHE A 143 3.03 -8.50 -12.26
C PHE A 143 3.12 -8.14 -10.78
N ARG A 144 3.89 -7.08 -10.51
CA ARG A 144 3.94 -6.38 -9.22
C ARG A 144 3.54 -4.92 -9.38
N TRP A 145 2.51 -4.48 -8.67
CA TRP A 145 2.06 -3.09 -8.63
C TRP A 145 2.68 -2.38 -7.43
N SER A 146 3.23 -1.19 -7.67
CA SER A 146 3.72 -0.29 -6.62
C SER A 146 3.36 1.16 -6.92
N ILE A 147 3.35 2.01 -5.88
CA ILE A 147 3.08 3.45 -6.04
C ILE A 147 4.41 4.18 -6.13
N VAL A 148 4.57 5.00 -7.17
CA VAL A 148 5.77 5.83 -7.37
C VAL A 148 5.58 7.19 -6.69
N ARG A 149 4.39 7.79 -6.85
CA ARG A 149 4.09 9.11 -6.33
C ARG A 149 2.60 9.30 -6.10
N THR A 150 2.21 9.83 -4.95
CA THR A 150 0.84 10.28 -4.67
C THR A 150 0.63 11.70 -5.19
N LEU A 151 -0.57 11.96 -5.71
CA LEU A 151 -0.99 13.26 -6.24
C LEU A 151 -2.40 13.59 -5.73
N SER A 152 -2.79 14.87 -5.78
CA SER A 152 -4.16 15.28 -5.43
C SER A 152 -5.16 14.80 -6.47
N THR A 153 -6.31 14.29 -6.04
CA THR A 153 -7.45 13.96 -6.92
C THR A 153 -8.05 15.19 -7.60
N THR A 154 -7.82 16.39 -7.08
CA THR A 154 -8.24 17.67 -7.69
C THR A 154 -7.25 18.23 -8.71
N MET A 155 -6.08 17.60 -8.87
CA MET A 155 -5.08 18.02 -9.86
C MET A 155 -5.63 17.88 -11.28
N ALA A 156 -5.36 18.86 -12.14
CA ALA A 156 -5.84 18.81 -13.51
C ALA A 156 -5.22 17.61 -14.26
N PRO A 157 -6.00 16.86 -15.07
CA PRO A 157 -5.50 15.67 -15.77
C PRO A 157 -4.23 15.92 -16.60
N ARG A 158 -4.13 17.09 -17.24
CA ARG A 158 -2.96 17.49 -18.03
C ARG A 158 -1.66 17.50 -17.20
N ASP A 159 -1.73 17.95 -15.94
CA ASP A 159 -0.57 18.08 -15.07
C ASP A 159 -0.16 16.68 -14.57
N VAL A 160 -1.13 15.81 -14.28
CA VAL A 160 -0.87 14.40 -13.93
C VAL A 160 -0.18 13.67 -15.08
N ILE A 161 -0.63 13.87 -16.32
CA ILE A 161 -0.02 13.26 -17.52
C ILE A 161 1.40 13.79 -17.75
N GLN A 162 1.65 15.08 -17.47
CA GLN A 162 3.00 15.64 -17.55
C GLN A 162 3.93 15.00 -16.52
N ILE A 163 3.47 14.82 -15.28
CA ILE A 163 4.24 14.12 -14.24
C ILE A 163 4.49 12.66 -14.63
N GLU A 164 3.48 11.94 -15.14
CA GLU A 164 3.64 10.57 -15.66
C GLU A 164 4.74 10.51 -16.73
N SER A 165 4.75 11.47 -17.66
CA SER A 165 5.75 11.53 -18.72
C SER A 165 7.17 11.72 -18.19
N MET A 166 7.33 12.53 -17.13
CA MET A 166 8.63 12.69 -16.46
C MET A 166 9.05 11.39 -15.75
N GLU A 167 8.13 10.70 -15.07
CA GLU A 167 8.44 9.46 -14.37
C GLU A 167 8.78 8.32 -15.35
N LYS A 168 8.13 8.24 -16.51
CA LYS A 168 8.51 7.31 -17.59
C LYS A 168 9.97 7.47 -18.01
N ILE A 169 10.44 8.72 -18.13
CA ILE A 169 11.83 9.03 -18.50
C ILE A 169 12.77 8.62 -17.37
N LYS A 170 12.50 9.05 -16.14
CA LYS A 170 13.34 8.73 -14.96
C LYS A 170 13.50 7.24 -14.72
N HIS A 171 12.43 6.47 -14.93
CA HIS A 171 12.41 5.03 -14.70
C HIS A 171 12.73 4.21 -15.96
N GLY A 172 13.09 4.85 -17.08
CA GLY A 172 13.51 4.17 -18.31
C GLY A 172 12.43 3.33 -18.99
N SER A 173 11.15 3.49 -18.62
CA SER A 173 10.08 2.61 -19.13
C SER A 173 9.77 2.84 -20.61
N ARG A 174 10.26 3.94 -21.20
CA ARG A 174 10.22 4.21 -22.65
C ARG A 174 11.40 3.63 -23.43
N ALA A 175 12.50 3.31 -22.76
CA ALA A 175 13.69 2.77 -23.42
C ALA A 175 13.67 1.23 -23.49
N ILE A 176 13.16 0.59 -22.44
CA ILE A 176 13.21 -0.88 -22.24
C ILE A 176 11.96 -1.43 -21.55
N GLY A 177 10.84 -0.70 -21.58
CA GLY A 177 9.65 -1.00 -20.77
C GLY A 177 8.39 -1.27 -21.58
N LEU A 178 7.29 -1.39 -20.83
CA LEU A 178 5.96 -1.78 -21.32
C LEU A 178 5.10 -0.55 -21.69
N ASN A 179 5.71 0.62 -21.87
CA ASN A 179 5.06 1.83 -22.34
C ASN A 179 5.35 2.08 -23.83
N GLU A 180 4.33 2.00 -24.69
CA GLU A 180 4.44 2.36 -26.12
C GLU A 180 4.23 3.86 -26.41
N ASN A 181 3.86 4.65 -25.40
CA ASN A 181 3.44 6.05 -25.54
C ASN A 181 4.31 7.06 -24.79
#